data_AF-A0A848VTC0-F1
#
_entry.id   AF-A0A848VTC0-F1
#
_cell.length_a   1.000
_cell.length_b   1.000
_cell.length_c   1.000
_cell.angle_alpha   90.00
_cell.angle_beta   90.00
_cell.angle_gamma   90.00
#
_symmetry.space_group_name_H-M   'P 1'
#
loop_
_entity.id
_entity.type
_entity.pdbx_description
1 polymer ?
#
loop_
_entity_poly.entity_id
_entity_poly.type
_entity_poly.pdbx_seq_one_letter_code
_entity_poly.pdbx_strand_id
1 'polypeptide(L)'
;MEKDEAYEKARKRAEAKLGFSIHLTVFVAIILLLAIINLMTSPQTFWFQWPLMGWGVAIVLHAVAVFIFRGPTVTEKMIEKELNRARATGGPD
;
A
#
# COMPACT_ATOMS: atom_id res chain seq x y z
N MET A 1 -14.92 6.60 22.76
CA MET A 1 -15.33 6.00 21.48
C MET A 1 -14.90 6.83 20.28
N GLU A 2 -15.46 8.02 20.01
CA GLU A 2 -15.10 8.80 18.79
C GLU A 2 -13.62 9.21 18.72
N LYS A 3 -13.03 9.61 19.86
CA LYS A 3 -11.57 9.86 19.98
C LYS A 3 -10.72 8.62 19.75
N ASP A 4 -11.20 7.45 20.20
CA ASP A 4 -10.48 6.18 20.09
C ASP A 4 -10.50 5.68 18.64
N GLU A 5 -11.61 5.85 17.93
CA GLU A 5 -11.74 5.52 16.51
C GLU A 5 -10.85 6.40 15.62
N ALA A 6 -10.82 7.72 15.88
CA ALA A 6 -9.94 8.64 15.16
C ALA A 6 -8.46 8.30 15.38
N TYR A 7 -8.09 7.95 16.62
CA TYR A 7 -6.74 7.52 16.99
C TYR A 7 -6.35 6.20 16.29
N GLU A 8 -7.21 5.17 16.34
CA GLU A 8 -6.95 3.89 15.67
C GLU A 8 -6.83 4.03 14.15
N LYS A 9 -7.66 4.88 13.52
CA LYS A 9 -7.51 5.21 12.09
C LYS A 9 -6.18 5.89 11.81
N ALA A 10 -5.75 6.83 12.66
CA ALA A 10 -4.45 7.48 12.51
C ALA A 10 -3.28 6.48 12.68
N ARG A 11 -3.36 5.57 13.65
CA ARG A 11 -2.34 4.53 13.91
C ARG A 11 -2.18 3.59 12.72
N LYS A 12 -3.30 3.00 12.22
CA LYS A 12 -3.27 2.11 11.04
C LYS A 12 -2.67 2.78 9.81
N ARG A 13 -2.93 4.09 9.63
CA ARG A 13 -2.34 4.87 8.53
C ARG A 13 -0.84 5.05 8.69
N ALA A 14 -0.36 5.28 9.91
CA ALA A 14 1.07 5.40 10.18
C ALA A 14 1.78 4.06 9.95
N GLU A 15 1.20 2.95 10.42
CA GLU A 15 1.71 1.59 10.21
C GLU A 15 1.80 1.24 8.71
N ALA A 16 0.76 1.54 7.92
CA ALA A 16 0.76 1.28 6.48
C ALA A 16 1.86 2.07 5.74
N LYS A 17 2.06 3.35 6.09
CA LYS A 17 3.13 4.17 5.52
C LYS A 17 4.52 3.67 5.90
N LEU A 18 4.67 3.24 7.15
CA LEU A 18 5.94 2.70 7.65
C LEU A 18 6.27 1.38 6.94
N GLY A 19 5.29 0.46 6.83
CA GLY A 19 5.42 -0.80 6.10
C GLY A 19 5.81 -0.59 4.64
N PHE A 20 5.15 0.35 3.95
CA PHE A 20 5.51 0.74 2.59
C PHE A 20 6.95 1.27 2.49
N SER A 21 7.35 2.14 3.42
CA SER A 21 8.69 2.76 3.42
C SER A 21 9.79 1.72 3.62
N ILE A 22 9.57 0.73 4.49
CA ILE A 22 10.48 -0.40 4.68
C ILE A 22 10.58 -1.22 3.40
N HIS A 23 9.44 -1.57 2.80
CA HIS A 23 9.41 -2.36 1.57
C HIS A 23 10.13 -1.65 0.41
N LEU A 24 9.91 -0.35 0.25
CA LEU A 24 10.61 0.47 -0.74
C LEU A 24 12.12 0.53 -0.49
N THR A 25 12.53 0.68 0.77
CA THR A 25 13.96 0.73 1.14
C THR A 25 14.66 -0.60 0.81
N VAL A 26 14.04 -1.72 1.17
CA VAL A 26 14.56 -3.06 0.85
C VAL A 26 14.62 -3.27 -0.66
N PHE A 27 13.59 -2.86 -1.39
CA PHE A 27 13.59 -2.93 -2.86
C PHE A 27 14.77 -2.17 -3.48
N VAL A 28 14.98 -0.91 -3.08
CA VAL A 28 16.10 -0.10 -3.58
C VAL A 28 17.44 -0.75 -3.24
N ALA A 29 17.62 -1.24 -2.01
CA ALA A 29 18.86 -1.90 -1.59
C ALA A 29 19.14 -3.16 -2.43
N ILE A 30 18.12 -3.99 -2.70
CA ILE A 30 18.26 -5.19 -3.53
C ILE A 30 18.60 -4.81 -4.97
N ILE A 31 17.91 -3.84 -5.57
CA ILE A 31 18.20 -3.41 -6.95
C ILE A 31 19.64 -2.88 -7.07
N LEU A 32 20.11 -2.08 -6.10
CA LEU A 32 21.48 -1.59 -6.09
C LEU A 32 22.49 -2.74 -5.97
N LEU A 33 22.24 -3.71 -5.08
CA LEU A 33 23.07 -4.90 -4.96
C LEU A 33 23.12 -5.71 -6.27
N LEU A 34 21.97 -5.94 -6.91
CA LEU A 34 21.89 -6.66 -8.19
C LEU A 34 22.59 -5.88 -9.30
N ALA A 35 22.48 -4.54 -9.33
CA ALA A 35 23.20 -3.71 -10.29
C ALA A 35 24.73 -3.85 -10.11
N ILE A 36 25.23 -3.83 -8.87
CA ILE A 36 26.65 -4.05 -8.57
C ILE A 36 27.09 -5.45 -9.06
N ILE A 37 26.34 -6.50 -8.69
CA ILE A 37 26.64 -7.88 -9.11
C ILE A 37 26.65 -7.98 -10.63
N ASN A 38 25.69 -7.35 -11.30
CA ASN A 38 25.60 -7.41 -12.74
C ASN A 38 26.79 -6.73 -13.41
N LEU A 39 27.18 -5.54 -12.95
CA LEU A 39 28.34 -4.82 -13.49
C LEU A 39 29.65 -5.60 -13.26
N MET A 40 29.75 -6.35 -12.16
CA MET A 40 30.92 -7.17 -11.86
C MET A 40 30.96 -8.49 -12.65
N THR A 41 29.81 -9.14 -12.86
CA THR A 41 29.76 -10.49 -13.46
C THR A 41 29.48 -10.49 -14.96
N SER A 42 28.74 -9.50 -15.47
CA SER A 42 28.29 -9.45 -16.85
C SER A 42 28.04 -8.00 -17.29
N PRO A 43 29.09 -7.17 -17.40
CA PRO A 43 28.95 -5.75 -17.74
C PRO A 43 28.35 -5.50 -19.14
N GLN A 44 28.37 -6.51 -20.01
CA GLN A 44 27.80 -6.45 -21.37
C GLN A 44 26.28 -6.70 -21.40
N THR A 45 25.71 -7.24 -20.31
CA THR A 45 24.30 -7.67 -20.27
C THR A 45 23.62 -7.15 -19.01
N PHE A 46 22.79 -6.11 -19.11
CA PHE A 46 22.11 -5.50 -17.96
C PHE A 46 20.88 -6.29 -17.49
N TRP A 47 21.05 -7.47 -16.92
CA TRP A 47 19.94 -8.30 -16.43
C TRP A 47 19.23 -7.72 -15.20
N PHE A 48 19.86 -6.83 -14.42
CA PHE A 48 19.23 -6.21 -13.23
C PHE A 48 17.96 -5.41 -13.56
N GLN A 49 17.80 -4.99 -14.82
CA GLN A 49 16.61 -4.27 -15.30
C GLN A 49 15.34 -5.12 -15.23
N TRP A 50 15.44 -6.46 -15.32
CA TRP A 50 14.28 -7.34 -15.30
C TRP A 50 13.62 -7.38 -13.91
N PRO A 51 14.36 -7.62 -12.80
CA PRO A 51 13.84 -7.42 -11.45
C PRO A 51 13.31 -6.00 -11.21
N LEU A 52 14.03 -4.97 -11.71
CA LEU A 52 13.60 -3.57 -11.56
C LEU A 52 12.24 -3.32 -12.20
N MET A 53 12.03 -3.77 -13.44
CA MET A 53 10.78 -3.58 -14.16
C MET A 53 9.65 -4.44 -13.60
N GLY A 54 9.93 -5.71 -13.30
CA GLY A 54 8.91 -6.63 -12.76
C GLY A 54 8.38 -6.19 -11.40
N TRP A 55 9.28 -5.88 -10.46
CA TRP A 55 8.90 -5.53 -9.09
C TRP A 55 8.63 -4.03 -8.93
N GLY A 56 9.21 -3.17 -9.78
CA GLY A 56 8.94 -1.74 -9.79
C GLY A 56 7.46 -1.42 -10.01
N VAL A 57 6.77 -2.18 -10.87
CA VAL A 57 5.32 -2.04 -11.06
C VAL A 57 4.55 -2.33 -9.77
N ALA A 58 4.93 -3.38 -9.03
CA ALA A 58 4.29 -3.74 -7.76
C ALA A 58 4.48 -2.65 -6.69
N ILE A 59 5.69 -2.06 -6.61
CA ILE A 59 5.98 -0.92 -5.73
C ILE A 59 5.09 0.28 -6.08
N VAL A 60 4.95 0.62 -7.37
CA VAL A 60 4.12 1.74 -7.81
C VAL A 60 2.65 1.49 -7.45
N LEU A 61 2.13 0.29 -7.70
CA LEU A 61 0.76 -0.06 -7.32
C LEU A 61 0.55 0.02 -5.81
N HIS A 62 1.52 -0.43 -5.01
CA HIS A 62 1.45 -0.34 -3.55
C HIS A 62 1.53 1.12 -3.07
N ALA A 63 2.34 1.96 -3.72
CA ALA A 63 2.40 3.39 -3.44
C ALA A 63 1.06 4.09 -3.73
N VAL A 64 0.44 3.77 -4.87
CA VAL A 64 -0.90 4.28 -5.22
C VAL A 64 -1.92 3.83 -4.17
N ALA A 65 -1.88 2.57 -3.72
CA ALA A 65 -2.74 2.06 -2.66
C ALA A 65 -2.57 2.82 -1.32
N VAL A 66 -1.34 3.05 -0.89
CA VAL A 66 -1.04 3.68 0.42
C VAL A 66 -1.24 5.20 0.39
N PHE A 67 -0.92 5.87 -0.72
CA PHE A 67 -0.92 7.32 -0.81
C PHE A 67 -2.07 7.91 -1.62
N ILE A 68 -2.66 7.22 -2.60
CA ILE A 68 -3.71 7.80 -3.47
C ILE A 68 -5.09 7.31 -3.04
N PHE A 69 -5.25 6.02 -2.75
CA PHE A 69 -6.49 5.48 -2.19
C PHE A 69 -6.62 5.87 -0.70
N ARG A 70 -6.83 7.18 -0.46
CA ARG A 70 -7.01 7.85 0.84
C ARG A 70 -8.47 7.84 1.34
N GLY A 71 -9.38 7.23 0.58
CA GLY A 71 -10.82 7.21 0.85
C GLY A 71 -11.23 6.09 1.81
N PRO A 72 -12.46 6.16 2.37
CA PRO A 72 -13.00 5.09 3.18
C PRO A 72 -12.84 3.78 2.43
N THR A 73 -12.28 2.79 3.11
CA THR A 73 -12.09 1.45 2.56
C THR A 73 -13.41 0.99 1.92
N VAL A 74 -13.34 0.18 0.85
CA VAL A 74 -14.56 -0.43 0.27
C VAL A 74 -15.45 -1.02 1.37
N THR A 75 -14.80 -1.56 2.41
CA THR A 75 -15.38 -2.00 3.67
C THR A 75 -16.18 -0.91 4.39
N GLU A 76 -15.62 0.28 4.66
CA GLU A 76 -16.36 1.40 5.27
C GLU A 76 -17.56 1.85 4.42
N LYS A 77 -17.42 1.88 3.09
CA LYS A 77 -18.55 2.21 2.20
C LYS A 77 -19.65 1.14 2.22
N MET A 78 -19.27 -0.14 2.34
CA MET A 78 -20.24 -1.23 2.51
C MET A 78 -20.92 -1.18 3.87
N ILE A 79 -20.18 -0.89 4.94
CA ILE A 79 -20.73 -0.72 6.29
C ILE A 79 -21.72 0.45 6.33
N GLU A 80 -21.37 1.59 5.75
CA GLU A 80 -22.26 2.76 5.66
C GLU A 80 -23.52 2.45 4.85
N LYS A 81 -23.39 1.71 3.75
CA LYS A 81 -24.52 1.27 2.92
C LYS A 81 -25.47 0.34 3.67
N GLU A 82 -24.95 -0.64 4.43
CA GLU A 82 -25.77 -1.55 5.24
C GLU A 82 -26.43 -0.82 6.42
N LEU A 83 -25.72 0.09 7.10
CA LEU A 83 -26.30 0.95 8.16
C LEU A 83 -27.46 1.80 7.65
N ASN A 84 -27.30 2.42 6.47
CA ASN A 84 -28.36 3.21 5.85
C ASN A 84 -29.56 2.35 5.46
N ARG A 85 -29.32 1.11 5.00
CA ARG A 85 -30.38 0.16 4.67
C ARG A 85 -31.16 -0.28 5.90
N ALA A 86 -30.47 -0.63 7.00
CA ALA A 86 -31.08 -1.00 8.26
C ALA A 86 -31.92 0.14 8.88
N ARG A 87 -31.46 1.39 8.77
CA ARG A 87 -32.22 2.59 9.18
C ARG A 87 -33.46 2.82 8.32
N ALA A 88 -33.39 2.54 7.02
CA ALA A 88 -34.52 2.69 6.10
C ALA A 88 -35.60 1.61 6.28
N THR A 89 -35.23 0.42 6.76
CA THR A 89 -36.16 -0.69 7.01
C THR A 89 -36.67 -0.79 8.44
N GLY A 90 -36.10 -0.02 9.39
CA GLY A 90 -36.43 -0.07 10.81
C GLY A 90 -37.05 1.21 11.38
N GLY A 91 -37.65 2.07 10.54
CA GLY A 91 -38.42 3.23 11.00
C GLY A 91 -39.71 2.77 11.69
N PRO A 92 -40.10 3.37 12.84
CA PRO A 92 -41.21 2.89 13.66
C PRO A 92 -42.55 3.11 12.93
N ASP A 93 -43.24 2.02 12.65
CA ASP A 93 -44.70 1.94 12.54
C ASP A 93 -45.37 1.96 13.93
#